data_AF-A0A957Y0K8-F1
#
_entry.id   AF-A0A957Y0K8-F1
#
_cell.length_a   1.000
_cell.length_b   1.000
_cell.length_c   1.000
_cell.angle_alpha   90.00
_cell.angle_beta   90.00
_cell.angle_gamma   90.00
#
_symmetry.space_group_name_H-M   'P 1'
#
loop_
_entity.id
_entity.type
_entity.pdbx_description
1 polymer ?
#
loop_
_entity_poly.entity_id
_entity_poly.type
_entity_poly.pdbx_seq_one_letter_code
_entity_poly.pdbx_strand_id
1 'polypeptide(L)' 'MARRILLIVLGVLVVALVVLAGAVGYFALSPLPKTDGTITAAGLQTPVTVYRDEWGVPQIYADSSHDLFFAQGYV' A
#
# COMPACT_ATOMS: atom_id res chain seq x y z
N MET A 1 3.73 46.67 -12.78
CA MET A 1 3.54 45.79 -11.60
C MET A 1 2.76 44.52 -11.93
N ALA A 2 1.63 44.60 -12.65
CA ALA A 2 0.81 43.43 -13.03
C ALA A 2 1.57 42.28 -13.72
N ARG A 3 2.49 42.57 -14.65
CA ARG A 3 3.31 41.54 -15.32
C ARG A 3 4.18 40.72 -14.36
N ARG A 4 4.71 41.33 -13.30
CA ARG A 4 5.53 40.60 -12.29
C ARG A 4 4.67 39.68 -11.44
N ILE A 5 3.49 40.15 -11.02
CA ILE A 5 2.52 39.36 -10.25
C ILE A 5 2.04 38.16 -11.09
N LEU A 6 1.73 38.37 -12.37
CA LEU A 6 1.32 37.30 -13.28
C LEU A 6 2.38 36.19 -13.40
N LEU A 7 3.66 36.56 -13.53
CA LEU A 7 4.76 35.59 -13.63
C LEU A 7 4.94 34.79 -12.32
N ILE A 8 4.77 35.43 -11.16
CA ILE A 8 4.84 34.76 -9.86
C ILE A 8 3.69 33.76 -9.73
N VAL A 9 2.46 34.17 -10.06
CA VAL A 9 1.27 33.29 -10.00
C VAL A 9 1.43 32.10 -10.94
N LEU A 10 1.90 32.34 -12.18
CA LEU A 10 2.18 31.27 -13.13
C LEU A 10 3.26 30.31 -12.60
N GLY A 11 4.34 30.84 -12.02
CA GLY A 11 5.39 30.02 -11.41
C GLY A 11 4.86 29.14 -10.28
N VAL A 12 4.05 29.70 -9.38
CA VAL A 12 3.41 28.94 -8.28
C VAL A 12 2.49 27.86 -8.82
N LEU A 13 1.68 28.15 -9.84
CA LEU A 13 0.80 27.18 -10.48
C LEU A 13 1.58 26.02 -11.11
N VAL A 14 2.69 26.32 -11.80
CA VAL A 14 3.56 25.29 -12.38
C VAL A 14 4.16 24.41 -11.30
N VAL A 15 4.67 25.00 -10.21
CA VAL A 15 5.21 24.23 -9.08
C VAL A 15 4.13 23.34 -8.45
N ALA A 16 2.93 23.87 -8.23
CA ALA A 16 1.81 23.11 -7.68
C ALA A 16 1.43 21.92 -8.58
N LEU A 17 1.38 22.11 -9.90
CA LEU A 17 1.12 21.04 -10.86
C LEU A 17 2.20 19.96 -10.84
N VAL A 18 3.48 20.35 -10.76
CA VAL A 18 4.59 19.39 -10.69
C VAL A 18 4.52 18.57 -9.40
N VAL A 19 4.25 19.21 -8.26
CA VAL A 19 4.07 18.51 -6.98
C VAL A 19 2.90 17.54 -7.04
N LEU A 20 1.76 17.97 -7.60
CA LEU A 20 0.58 17.12 -7.73
C LEU A 20 0.85 15.92 -8.65
N ALA A 21 1.46 16.14 -9.81
CA ALA A 21 1.83 15.07 -10.73
C ALA A 21 2.82 14.08 -10.09
N GLY A 22 3.80 14.60 -9.34
CA GLY A 22 4.74 13.77 -8.57
C GLY A 22 4.05 12.94 -7.50
N ALA A 23 3.11 13.53 -6.74
CA ALA A 23 2.33 12.80 -5.74
C ALA A 23 1.46 11.72 -6.37
N VAL A 24 0.72 12.04 -7.45
CA VAL A 24 -0.11 11.07 -8.18
C VAL A 24 0.75 9.93 -8.72
N GLY A 25 1.89 10.22 -9.33
CA GLY A 25 2.83 9.22 -9.81
C GLY A 25 3.35 8.33 -8.67
N TYR A 26 3.74 8.93 -7.55
CA TYR A 26 4.23 8.19 -6.39
C TYR A 26 3.19 7.18 -5.87
N PHE A 27 1.94 7.60 -5.68
CA PHE A 27 0.89 6.72 -5.17
C PHE A 27 0.41 5.70 -6.21
N ALA A 28 0.29 6.09 -7.48
CA ALA A 28 -0.20 5.21 -8.53
C ALA A 28 0.80 4.10 -8.93
N LEU A 29 2.10 4.37 -8.79
CA LEU A 29 3.16 3.40 -9.08
C LEU A 29 3.69 2.67 -7.85
N SER A 30 3.12 2.93 -6.66
CA SER A 30 3.52 2.21 -5.45
C SER A 30 3.16 0.72 -5.57
N PRO A 31 4.07 -0.21 -5.25
CA PRO A 31 3.79 -1.63 -5.33
C PRO A 31 2.70 -1.99 -4.32
N LEU A 32 1.69 -2.73 -4.79
CA LEU A 32 0.68 -3.30 -3.91
C LEU A 32 1.29 -4.44 -3.07
N PRO A 33 0.76 -4.68 -1.85
CA PRO A 33 1.14 -5.86 -1.10
C PRO A 33 0.85 -7.13 -1.91
N LYS A 34 1.71 -8.13 -1.79
CA LYS A 34 1.47 -9.44 -2.41
C LYS A 34 0.39 -10.17 -1.61
N THR A 35 -0.76 -10.38 -2.21
CA THR A 35 -1.92 -11.04 -1.58
C THR A 35 -1.99 -12.54 -1.89
N ASP A 36 -1.20 -13.01 -2.85
CA ASP A 36 -1.23 -14.37 -3.38
C ASP A 36 0.16 -15.01 -3.41
N GLY A 37 0.16 -16.34 -3.44
CA GLY A 37 1.36 -17.17 -3.46
C GLY A 37 1.75 -17.69 -2.08
N THR A 38 3.01 -18.10 -1.96
CA THR A 38 3.55 -18.69 -0.72
C THR A 38 4.71 -17.84 -0.23
N ILE A 39 4.70 -17.55 1.06
CA ILE A 39 5.75 -16.83 1.76
C ILE A 39 6.23 -17.66 2.96
N THR A 40 7.51 -17.55 3.28
CA THR A 40 8.08 -18.16 4.49
C THR A 40 8.21 -17.08 5.55
N ALA A 41 7.58 -17.28 6.71
CA ALA A 41 7.65 -16.37 7.84
C ALA A 41 8.37 -17.03 9.02
N ALA A 42 9.48 -16.43 9.45
CA ALA A 42 10.20 -16.87 10.64
C ALA A 42 9.31 -16.58 11.87
N GLY A 43 8.74 -17.62 12.45
CA GLY A 43 7.79 -17.54 13.56
C GLY A 43 6.60 -18.50 13.42
N LEU A 44 6.26 -18.90 12.19
CA LEU A 44 5.29 -19.98 11.97
C LEU A 44 5.91 -21.33 12.33
N GLN A 45 5.18 -22.09 13.13
CA GLN A 45 5.53 -23.47 13.50
C GLN A 45 4.97 -24.46 12.47
N THR A 46 3.78 -24.16 11.94
CA THR A 46 3.10 -24.95 10.92
C THR A 46 2.61 -24.08 9.76
N PRO A 47 2.32 -24.66 8.58
CA PRO A 47 1.75 -23.91 7.47
C PRO A 47 0.40 -23.28 7.82
N VAL A 48 0.19 -22.03 7.40
CA VAL A 48 -1.07 -21.30 7.55
C VAL A 48 -1.61 -20.95 6.17
N THR A 49 -2.91 -21.14 5.96
CA THR A 49 -3.60 -20.75 4.72
C THR A 49 -4.41 -19.48 4.96
N VAL A 50 -4.19 -18.46 4.12
CA VAL A 50 -4.94 -17.21 4.14
C VAL A 50 -5.75 -17.11 2.85
N TYR A 51 -7.07 -17.21 2.96
CA TYR A 51 -8.00 -17.00 1.85
C TYR A 51 -8.57 -15.58 1.93
N ARG A 52 -8.60 -14.85 0.82
CA ARG A 52 -9.27 -13.55 0.75
C ARG A 52 -10.52 -13.68 -0.11
N ASP A 53 -11.63 -13.18 0.39
CA ASP A 53 -12.87 -13.13 -0.37
C ASP A 53 -12.85 -12.00 -1.41
N GLU A 54 -13.98 -11.85 -2.11
CA GLU A 54 -14.21 -10.86 -3.17
C GLU A 54 -14.06 -9.40 -2.67
N TRP A 55 -14.23 -9.19 -1.36
CA TRP A 55 -14.14 -7.90 -0.69
C TRP A 55 -12.79 -7.69 -0.02
N GLY A 56 -11.85 -8.65 -0.15
CA GLY A 56 -10.52 -8.60 0.42
C GLY A 56 -10.45 -8.99 1.90
N VAL A 57 -11.52 -9.53 2.49
CA VAL A 57 -11.55 -9.94 3.90
C VAL A 57 -10.74 -11.24 4.07
N PRO A 58 -9.69 -11.25 4.93
CA PRO A 58 -8.87 -12.42 5.13
C PRO A 58 -9.53 -13.44 6.07
N GLN A 59 -9.59 -14.69 5.64
CA GLN A 59 -9.96 -15.88 6.40
C GLN A 59 -8.69 -16.71 6.64
N ILE A 60 -8.33 -16.90 7.90
CA ILE A 60 -7.05 -17.51 8.31
C ILE A 60 -7.31 -18.90 8.89
N TYR A 61 -6.67 -19.91 8.33
CA TYR A 61 -6.76 -21.31 8.74
C TYR A 61 -5.39 -21.81 9.20
N ALA A 62 -5.31 -22.25 10.45
CA ALA A 62 -4.10 -22.74 11.10
C ALA A 62 -4.39 -23.90 12.05
N ASP A 63 -3.40 -24.76 12.28
CA ASP A 63 -3.50 -25.93 13.16
C ASP A 63 -3.30 -25.59 14.65
N SER A 64 -2.81 -24.38 14.95
CA SER A 64 -2.59 -23.90 16.31
C SER A 64 -3.07 -22.46 16.49
N SER A 65 -3.47 -22.12 17.71
CA SER A 65 -3.82 -20.73 18.06
C SER A 65 -2.61 -19.79 17.94
N HIS A 66 -1.41 -20.29 18.22
CA HIS A 66 -0.17 -19.51 18.06
C HIS A 66 0.01 -19.05 16.61
N ASP A 67 -0.04 -19.99 15.66
CA ASP A 67 0.14 -19.69 14.24
C ASP A 67 -1.02 -18.85 13.68
N LEU A 68 -2.26 -19.06 14.17
CA LEU A 68 -3.42 -18.25 13.81
C LEU A 68 -3.22 -16.78 14.20
N PHE A 69 -2.84 -16.51 15.45
CA PHE A 69 -2.62 -15.13 15.91
C PHE A 69 -1.37 -14.51 15.32
N PHE A 70 -0.32 -15.30 15.07
CA PHE A 70 0.86 -14.84 14.34
C PHE A 70 0.48 -14.37 12.93
N ALA A 71 -0.24 -15.21 12.18
CA ALA A 71 -0.68 -14.86 10.83
C ALA A 71 -1.67 -13.69 10.82
N GLN A 72 -2.54 -13.58 11.83
CA GLN A 72 -3.44 -12.43 11.99
C GLN A 72 -2.68 -11.12 12.17
N GLY A 73 -1.53 -11.12 12.86
CA GLY A 73 -0.70 -9.93 12.99
C GLY A 73 0.14 -9.61 11.74
N TYR A 74 0.30 -10.58 10.84
CA TYR A 74 1.05 -10.44 9.60
C TYR A 74 0.19 -9.90 8.45
N VAL A 75 -1.05 -10.39 8.34
CA VAL A 75 -2.02 -10.10 7.27
C VAL A 75 -2.64 -8.72 7.43
#